data_AF-A0A9W8F8K1-F1
#
_entry.id   AF-A0A9W8F8K1-F1
#
_cell.length_a   1.000
_cell.length_b   1.000
_cell.length_c   1.000
_cell.angle_alpha   90.00
_cell.angle_beta   90.00
_cell.angle_gamma   90.00
#
_symmetry.space_group_name_H-M   'P 1'
#
loop_
_entity.id
_entity.type
_entity.pdbx_description
1 polymer ?
#
loop_
_entity_poly.entity_id
_entity_poly.type
_entity_poly.pdbx_seq_one_letter_code
_entity_poly.pdbx_strand_id
1 'polypeptide(L)'
;MEAAVPAAAQADVSHPAIFRKGTLIDIPDNPQHSSHRRRGSRLPGATLKPRLVAISIKNDSQAKPIIDWALQNELVLGRDRIVLLHVRQAANSMIGDLTSTNRAKEVAEREKSHELLRRHAGVIKHEGFGIKGVSIRGVDVRGEMVRKLVELKCDLVIVGNHSAKSVKERLIGRKTPYWTANAPCPVLVVNSSSLLRYNQETAPKEAAPSTPGSG
;
A
#
# COMPACT_ATOMS: atom_id res chain seq x y z
N MET A 1 -40.01 -13.81 -37.38
CA MET A 1 -39.57 -12.75 -36.44
C MET A 1 -38.75 -13.42 -35.37
N GLU A 2 -37.45 -13.29 -35.53
CA GLU A 2 -36.37 -13.81 -34.71
C GLU A 2 -36.06 -12.79 -33.61
N ALA A 3 -35.92 -13.25 -32.37
CA ALA A 3 -35.05 -12.71 -31.31
C ALA A 3 -35.50 -13.35 -29.97
N ALA A 4 -34.83 -14.41 -29.53
CA ALA A 4 -33.61 -14.35 -28.72
C ALA A 4 -33.94 -14.18 -27.23
N VAL A 5 -33.92 -15.32 -26.54
CA VAL A 5 -33.75 -15.43 -25.09
C VAL A 5 -32.28 -15.16 -24.78
N PRO A 6 -31.92 -14.21 -23.90
CA PRO A 6 -30.64 -14.24 -23.21
C PRO A 6 -30.88 -14.84 -21.82
N ALA A 7 -30.41 -16.05 -21.57
CA ALA A 7 -29.06 -16.35 -21.08
C ALA A 7 -28.94 -16.05 -19.57
N ALA A 8 -29.31 -17.04 -18.77
CA ALA A 8 -28.81 -17.20 -17.42
C ALA A 8 -27.29 -17.46 -17.48
N ALA A 9 -26.51 -16.53 -16.94
CA ALA A 9 -25.08 -16.66 -16.65
C ALA A 9 -24.70 -15.47 -15.75
N GLN A 10 -23.97 -15.58 -14.65
CA GLN A 10 -23.34 -16.67 -13.92
C GLN A 10 -23.25 -16.17 -12.47
N ALA A 11 -23.62 -17.01 -11.52
CA ALA A 11 -23.15 -16.88 -10.15
C ALA A 11 -21.64 -17.13 -10.17
N ASP A 12 -20.81 -16.21 -9.66
CA ASP A 12 -19.48 -16.62 -9.23
C ASP A 12 -18.90 -15.80 -8.06
N VAL A 13 -18.55 -16.57 -7.04
CA VAL A 13 -17.71 -16.36 -5.85
C VAL A 13 -18.00 -15.17 -4.91
N SER A 14 -19.03 -15.36 -4.10
CA SER A 14 -18.95 -15.01 -2.68
C SER A 14 -17.88 -15.87 -1.98
N HIS A 15 -16.84 -15.28 -1.35
CA HIS A 15 -15.97 -15.91 -0.32
C HIS A 15 -15.04 -14.85 0.35
N PRO A 16 -14.62 -15.05 1.61
CA PRO A 16 -15.40 -15.13 2.84
C PRO A 16 -15.14 -13.92 3.77
N ALA A 17 -15.93 -13.83 4.83
CA ALA A 17 -15.95 -12.79 5.85
C ALA A 17 -14.66 -12.68 6.71
N ILE A 18 -13.56 -12.20 6.12
CA ILE A 18 -12.24 -12.07 6.78
C ILE A 18 -12.04 -10.71 7.48
N PHE A 19 -12.91 -9.72 7.26
CA PHE A 19 -12.66 -8.33 7.70
C PHE A 19 -13.57 -7.93 8.87
N ARG A 20 -13.27 -8.37 10.09
CA ARG A 20 -14.13 -8.08 11.27
C ARG A 20 -13.75 -6.80 12.02
N LYS A 21 -12.57 -6.20 11.78
CA LYS A 21 -12.15 -4.95 12.44
C LYS A 21 -11.34 -4.05 11.52
N GLY A 22 -11.96 -2.98 11.03
CA GLY A 22 -11.37 -2.00 10.10
C GLY A 22 -12.39 -1.64 9.02
N THR A 23 -12.44 -0.38 8.61
CA THR A 23 -13.29 -0.01 7.48
C THR A 23 -12.57 -0.43 6.20
N LEU A 24 -13.15 -1.42 5.53
CA LEU A 24 -12.77 -1.79 4.18
C LEU A 24 -13.24 -0.67 3.25
N ILE A 25 -12.32 -0.17 2.44
CA ILE A 25 -12.64 0.79 1.40
C ILE A 25 -12.66 -0.01 0.10
N ASP A 26 -13.87 -0.23 -0.43
CA ASP A 26 -14.03 -0.74 -1.78
C ASP A 26 -13.62 0.34 -2.77
N ILE A 27 -12.67 -0.01 -3.64
CA ILE A 27 -12.16 0.89 -4.67
C ILE A 27 -12.81 0.45 -5.96
N PRO A 28 -13.65 1.29 -6.60
CA PRO A 28 -14.43 0.90 -7.79
C PRO A 28 -13.52 0.41 -8.91
N ASP A 29 -13.89 -0.68 -9.58
CA ASP A 29 -13.16 -1.26 -10.72
C ASP A 29 -13.19 -0.33 -11.92
N ASN A 30 -12.00 -0.10 -12.51
CA ASN A 30 -11.86 0.64 -13.76
C ASN A 30 -11.40 -0.35 -14.85
N PRO A 31 -12.26 -0.68 -15.82
CA PRO A 31 -11.98 -1.73 -16.78
C PRO A 31 -11.24 -1.16 -17.99
N GLN A 32 -10.01 -0.66 -17.86
CA GLN A 32 -9.19 -0.35 -19.05
C GLN A 32 -7.69 -0.68 -18.89
N HIS A 33 -7.28 -1.57 -19.81
CA HIS A 33 -5.99 -1.70 -20.47
C HIS A 33 -4.75 -2.24 -19.74
N SER A 34 -4.32 -3.38 -20.28
CA SER A 34 -2.99 -3.96 -20.20
C SER A 34 -2.07 -3.35 -21.26
N SER A 35 -0.83 -3.06 -20.87
CA SER A 35 0.41 -3.44 -21.57
C SER A 35 1.55 -2.48 -21.18
N HIS A 36 2.53 -2.95 -20.39
CA HIS A 36 3.90 -2.44 -20.49
C HIS A 36 4.96 -3.45 -20.00
N ARG A 37 6.16 -3.22 -20.50
CA ARG A 37 7.22 -4.14 -20.91
C ARG A 37 8.04 -4.69 -19.73
N ARG A 38 8.26 -6.01 -19.70
CA ARG A 38 9.07 -6.73 -18.69
C ARG A 38 10.57 -6.68 -19.00
N ARG A 39 11.41 -6.60 -17.96
CA ARG A 39 12.84 -6.97 -18.01
C ARG A 39 13.08 -8.05 -16.94
N GLY A 40 13.70 -9.16 -17.35
CA GLY A 40 14.12 -10.25 -16.46
C GLY A 40 13.65 -11.62 -16.95
N SER A 41 14.56 -12.34 -17.60
CA SER A 41 14.43 -13.75 -17.97
C SER A 41 14.08 -14.61 -16.74
N ARG A 42 12.95 -15.33 -16.79
CA ARG A 42 12.65 -16.43 -15.88
C ARG A 42 12.38 -17.69 -16.69
N LEU A 43 12.82 -18.81 -16.14
CA LEU A 43 12.61 -20.15 -16.68
C LEU A 43 11.13 -20.35 -17.05
N PRO A 44 10.81 -20.73 -18.29
CA PRO A 44 9.43 -21.01 -18.69
C PRO A 44 8.91 -22.24 -17.93
N GLY A 45 7.82 -22.07 -17.17
CA GLY A 45 7.06 -23.20 -16.61
C GLY A 45 6.65 -23.11 -15.13
N ALA A 46 7.28 -22.26 -14.30
CA ALA A 46 6.89 -22.14 -12.90
C ALA A 46 5.81 -21.05 -12.70
N THR A 47 4.55 -21.46 -12.53
CA THR A 47 3.48 -20.57 -12.07
C THR A 47 3.78 -20.14 -10.63
N LEU A 48 4.07 -18.85 -10.44
CA LEU A 48 4.34 -18.33 -9.10
C LEU A 48 3.05 -18.36 -8.28
N LYS A 49 3.14 -18.88 -7.05
CA LYS A 49 2.01 -18.89 -6.11
C LYS A 49 1.50 -17.45 -5.89
N PRO A 50 0.18 -17.21 -5.97
CA PRO A 50 -0.41 -15.91 -5.62
C PRO A 50 -0.09 -15.56 -4.17
N ARG A 51 0.15 -14.27 -3.91
CA ARG A 51 0.43 -13.78 -2.56
C ARG A 51 -0.28 -12.47 -2.25
N LEU A 52 -0.58 -12.24 -0.98
CA LEU A 52 -1.16 -11.02 -0.45
C LEU A 52 -0.06 -10.15 0.17
N VAL A 53 0.21 -9.00 -0.44
CA VAL A 53 1.21 -8.03 0.00
C VAL A 53 0.54 -6.86 0.71
N ALA A 54 0.89 -6.65 1.98
CA ALA A 54 0.49 -5.46 2.72
C ALA A 54 1.48 -4.31 2.49
N ILE A 55 0.99 -3.10 2.30
CA ILE A 55 1.83 -1.88 2.29
C ILE A 55 1.31 -0.96 3.39
N SER A 56 2.13 -0.70 4.41
CA SER A 56 1.80 0.25 5.46
C SER A 56 2.18 1.66 5.03
N ILE A 57 1.21 2.57 5.03
CA ILE A 57 1.43 3.99 4.71
C ILE A 57 1.00 4.88 5.87
N LYS A 58 1.48 6.12 5.85
CA LYS A 58 1.07 7.21 6.73
C LYS A 58 0.73 8.42 5.89
N ASN A 59 0.02 9.39 6.48
CA ASN A 59 -0.19 10.68 5.83
C ASN A 59 1.09 11.54 5.93
N ASP A 60 2.09 11.20 5.13
CA ASP A 60 3.33 11.95 5.01
C ASP A 60 3.91 11.89 3.59
N SER A 61 5.01 12.62 3.37
CA SER A 61 5.66 12.70 2.06
C SER A 61 6.35 11.40 1.62
N GLN A 62 6.44 10.38 2.49
CA GLN A 62 7.12 9.11 2.17
C GLN A 62 6.16 8.06 1.61
N ALA A 63 4.85 8.22 1.77
CA ALA A 63 3.86 7.26 1.27
C ALA A 63 4.00 6.98 -0.23
N LYS A 64 4.09 8.03 -1.07
CA LYS A 64 4.22 7.86 -2.52
C LYS A 64 5.54 7.20 -2.92
N PRO A 65 6.73 7.66 -2.47
CA PRO A 65 7.99 7.00 -2.78
C PRO A 65 8.04 5.51 -2.42
N ILE A 66 7.46 5.10 -1.28
CA ILE A 66 7.41 3.68 -0.88
C ILE A 66 6.56 2.87 -1.86
N ILE A 67 5.42 3.42 -2.28
CA ILE A 67 4.53 2.78 -3.25
C ILE A 67 5.22 2.66 -4.61
N ASP A 68 5.81 3.75 -5.10
CA ASP A 68 6.52 3.76 -6.39
C ASP A 68 7.65 2.73 -6.39
N TRP A 69 8.43 2.68 -5.31
CA TRP A 69 9.49 1.69 -5.15
C TRP A 69 8.94 0.26 -5.15
N ALA A 70 7.86 0.00 -4.40
CA ALA A 70 7.25 -1.31 -4.32
C ALA A 70 6.75 -1.79 -5.70
N LEU A 71 6.06 -0.92 -6.45
CA LEU A 71 5.55 -1.20 -7.79
C LEU A 71 6.65 -1.61 -8.76
N GLN A 72 7.83 -0.99 -8.65
CA GLN A 72 8.91 -1.19 -9.61
C GLN A 72 9.89 -2.30 -9.25
N ASN A 73 10.02 -2.63 -7.96
CA ASN A 73 11.09 -3.51 -7.49
C ASN A 73 10.59 -4.84 -6.91
N GLU A 74 9.42 -4.84 -6.27
CA GLU A 74 8.98 -6.00 -5.47
C GLU A 74 7.66 -6.61 -5.98
N LEU A 75 6.72 -5.77 -6.39
CA LEU A 75 5.38 -6.20 -6.78
C LEU A 75 5.37 -6.83 -8.18
N VAL A 76 4.65 -7.94 -8.31
CA VAL A 76 4.53 -8.69 -9.57
C VAL A 76 3.08 -8.74 -10.02
N LEU A 77 2.78 -8.06 -11.13
CA LEU A 77 1.45 -8.04 -11.73
C LEU A 77 1.00 -9.45 -12.13
N GLY A 78 -0.27 -9.78 -11.83
CA GLY A 78 -0.85 -11.12 -12.05
C GLY A 78 -0.51 -12.15 -10.96
N ARG A 79 0.40 -11.84 -10.03
CA ARG A 79 0.71 -12.67 -8.84
C ARG A 79 0.24 -12.00 -7.54
N ASP A 80 0.58 -10.73 -7.39
CA ASP A 80 0.45 -10.03 -6.12
C ASP A 80 -0.91 -9.33 -6.03
N ARG A 81 -1.63 -9.60 -4.92
CA ARG A 81 -2.78 -8.79 -4.49
C ARG A 81 -2.33 -7.88 -3.36
N ILE A 82 -2.81 -6.64 -3.35
CA ILE A 82 -2.29 -5.60 -2.46
C ILE A 82 -3.33 -5.19 -1.44
N VAL A 83 -2.89 -5.02 -0.19
CA VAL A 83 -3.68 -4.36 0.84
C VAL A 83 -2.92 -3.14 1.35
N LEU A 84 -3.50 -1.96 1.12
CA LEU A 84 -2.97 -0.71 1.61
C LEU A 84 -3.49 -0.47 3.04
N LEU A 85 -2.58 -0.40 4.01
CA LEU A 85 -2.89 -0.36 5.44
C LEU A 85 -2.51 0.99 6.05
N HIS A 86 -3.47 1.63 6.72
CA HIS A 86 -3.21 2.81 7.55
C HIS A 86 -3.79 2.61 8.94
N VAL A 87 -2.96 2.80 9.97
CA VAL A 87 -3.40 2.72 11.38
C VAL A 87 -3.55 4.13 11.93
N ARG A 88 -4.79 4.50 12.24
CA ARG A 88 -5.17 5.70 12.98
C ARG A 88 -4.98 5.45 14.46
N GLN A 89 -4.22 6.31 15.12
CA GLN A 89 -4.05 6.26 16.56
C GLN A 89 -5.33 6.75 17.23
N ALA A 90 -5.95 5.90 18.05
CA ALA A 90 -7.05 6.32 18.91
C ALA A 90 -6.46 7.13 20.09
N ALA A 91 -7.10 8.25 20.43
CA ALA A 91 -6.76 8.96 21.66
C ALA A 91 -7.04 8.05 22.87
N ASN A 92 -6.16 8.06 23.87
CA ASN A 92 -6.37 7.31 25.11
C ASN A 92 -7.57 7.90 25.86
N SER A 93 -8.72 7.21 25.85
CA SER A 93 -9.92 7.61 26.59
C SER A 93 -9.84 7.38 28.11
N MET A 94 -8.64 7.26 28.70
CA MET A 94 -8.50 7.09 30.16
C MET A 94 -8.94 8.32 30.96
N ILE A 95 -9.09 9.48 30.32
CA ILE A 95 -9.76 10.63 30.91
C ILE A 95 -11.02 10.82 30.08
N GLY A 96 -12.16 10.52 30.70
CA GLY A 96 -13.48 10.64 30.11
C GLY A 96 -13.70 12.06 29.62
N ASP A 97 -13.59 12.25 28.32
CA ASP A 97 -14.01 13.49 27.69
C ASP A 97 -14.88 13.12 26.49
N LEU A 98 -16.13 12.83 26.82
CA LEU A 98 -17.26 12.61 25.92
C LEU A 98 -17.67 13.94 25.26
N THR A 99 -16.70 14.75 24.84
CA THR A 99 -16.91 16.05 24.20
C THR A 99 -17.09 15.87 22.69
N SER A 100 -17.94 16.69 22.10
CA SER A 100 -18.18 16.77 20.65
C SER A 100 -16.88 16.95 19.84
N THR A 101 -15.87 17.58 20.45
CA THR A 101 -14.53 17.81 19.88
C THR A 101 -13.76 16.51 19.65
N ASN A 102 -13.87 15.50 20.53
CA ASN A 102 -13.22 14.20 20.34
C ASN A 102 -13.89 13.39 19.22
N ARG A 103 -15.23 13.46 19.12
CA ARG A 103 -15.98 12.84 18.02
C ARG A 103 -15.67 13.49 16.68
N ALA A 104 -15.66 14.82 16.61
CA ALA A 104 -15.32 15.56 15.40
C ALA A 104 -13.87 15.29 14.94
N LYS A 105 -12.91 15.25 15.87
CA LYS A 105 -11.52 14.85 15.59
C LYS A 105 -11.45 13.42 15.05
N GLU A 106 -12.18 12.48 15.65
CA GLU A 106 -12.19 11.10 15.15
C GLU A 106 -12.75 10.99 13.72
N VAL A 107 -13.84 11.70 13.43
CA VAL A 107 -14.44 11.76 12.09
C VAL A 107 -13.44 12.34 11.09
N ALA A 108 -12.82 13.47 11.42
CA ALA A 108 -11.80 14.08 10.58
C ALA A 108 -10.61 13.14 10.32
N GLU A 109 -10.12 12.43 11.34
CA GLU A 109 -9.02 11.46 11.17
C GLU A 109 -9.45 10.23 10.35
N ARG A 110 -10.73 9.82 10.45
CA ARG A 110 -11.30 8.78 9.59
C ARG A 110 -11.30 9.22 8.13
N GLU A 111 -11.81 10.41 7.86
CA GLU A 111 -11.89 10.98 6.51
C GLU A 111 -10.50 11.15 5.90
N LYS A 112 -9.54 11.74 6.63
CA LYS A 112 -8.14 11.83 6.18
C LYS A 112 -7.54 10.47 5.86
N SER A 113 -7.81 9.45 6.68
CA SER A 113 -7.34 8.09 6.40
C SER A 113 -7.99 7.51 5.16
N HIS A 114 -9.27 7.77 4.93
CA HIS A 114 -9.97 7.27 3.74
C HIS A 114 -9.46 7.96 2.48
N GLU A 115 -9.26 9.28 2.54
CA GLU A 115 -8.70 10.06 1.45
C GLU A 115 -7.28 9.60 1.11
N LEU A 116 -6.43 9.41 2.13
CA LEU A 116 -5.07 8.88 1.96
C LEU A 116 -5.08 7.52 1.24
N LEU A 117 -5.89 6.59 1.74
CA LEU A 117 -6.01 5.25 1.16
C LEU A 117 -6.54 5.31 -0.29
N ARG A 118 -7.56 6.13 -0.55
CA ARG A 118 -8.15 6.29 -1.88
C ARG A 118 -7.15 6.88 -2.88
N ARG A 119 -6.45 7.94 -2.48
CA ARG A 119 -5.43 8.62 -3.31
C ARG A 119 -4.35 7.63 -3.74
N HIS A 120 -3.78 6.90 -2.79
CA HIS A 120 -2.66 6.00 -3.06
C HIS A 120 -3.09 4.68 -3.71
N ALA A 121 -4.28 4.18 -3.39
CA ALA A 121 -4.78 2.99 -4.05
C ALA A 121 -5.15 3.26 -5.52
N GLY A 122 -5.54 4.49 -5.87
CA GLY A 122 -5.72 4.91 -7.26
C GLY A 122 -4.44 4.72 -8.10
N VAL A 123 -3.28 5.07 -7.56
CA VAL A 123 -1.97 4.88 -8.23
C VAL A 123 -1.70 3.39 -8.48
N ILE A 124 -1.85 2.55 -7.46
CA ILE A 124 -1.59 1.11 -7.58
C ILE A 124 -2.59 0.43 -8.51
N LYS A 125 -3.86 0.88 -8.48
CA LYS A 125 -4.91 0.37 -9.36
C LYS A 125 -4.67 0.74 -10.82
N HIS A 126 -4.16 1.94 -11.09
CA HIS A 126 -3.76 2.37 -12.43
C HIS A 126 -2.68 1.47 -13.04
N GLU A 127 -1.81 0.90 -12.20
CA GLU A 127 -0.81 -0.10 -12.62
C GLU A 127 -1.39 -1.52 -12.81
N GLY A 128 -2.72 -1.70 -12.67
CA GLY A 128 -3.43 -2.94 -12.93
C GLY A 128 -3.47 -3.94 -11.76
N PHE A 129 -2.97 -3.57 -10.58
CA PHE A 129 -2.99 -4.47 -9.43
C PHE A 129 -4.36 -4.52 -8.75
N GLY A 130 -4.77 -5.73 -8.32
CA GLY A 130 -5.90 -5.91 -7.42
C GLY A 130 -5.56 -5.36 -6.04
N ILE A 131 -6.29 -4.33 -5.59
CA ILE A 131 -5.98 -3.60 -4.37
C ILE A 131 -7.21 -3.37 -3.47
N LYS A 132 -7.02 -3.43 -2.15
CA LYS A 132 -7.98 -2.96 -1.14
C LYS A 132 -7.33 -2.00 -0.15
N GLY A 133 -8.09 -1.00 0.31
CA GLY A 133 -7.66 -0.10 1.39
C GLY A 133 -8.28 -0.50 2.73
N VAL A 134 -7.49 -0.48 3.82
CA VAL A 134 -7.99 -0.73 5.17
C VAL A 134 -7.51 0.33 6.15
N SER A 135 -8.48 1.03 6.75
CA SER A 135 -8.25 1.94 7.88
C SER A 135 -8.47 1.20 9.19
N ILE A 136 -7.42 1.12 10.01
CA ILE A 136 -7.41 0.47 11.32
C ILE A 136 -7.44 1.57 12.38
N ARG A 137 -8.24 1.40 13.44
CA ARG A 137 -8.26 2.30 14.60
C ARG A 137 -7.75 1.52 15.81
N GLY A 138 -6.78 2.07 16.54
CA GLY A 138 -6.42 1.51 17.83
C GLY A 138 -5.39 2.32 18.59
N VAL A 139 -5.27 1.98 19.88
CA VAL A 139 -4.38 2.65 20.83
C VAL A 139 -2.92 2.24 20.59
N ASP A 140 -2.67 0.94 20.48
CA ASP A 140 -1.36 0.42 20.12
C ASP A 140 -1.23 0.19 18.62
N VAL A 141 -0.61 1.15 17.93
CA VAL A 141 -0.36 1.05 16.48
C VAL A 141 0.50 -0.17 16.14
N ARG A 142 1.41 -0.59 17.02
CA ARG A 142 2.32 -1.70 16.74
C ARG A 142 1.57 -3.02 16.73
N GLY A 143 0.83 -3.31 17.81
CA GLY A 143 -0.01 -4.49 17.95
C GLY A 143 -1.15 -4.54 16.93
N GLU A 144 -1.85 -3.43 16.66
CA GLU A 144 -2.93 -3.41 15.66
C GLU A 144 -2.46 -3.76 14.25
N MET A 145 -1.24 -3.34 13.90
CA MET A 145 -0.63 -3.71 12.63
C MET A 145 -0.39 -5.22 12.56
N VAL A 146 0.27 -5.81 13.56
CA VAL A 146 0.54 -7.26 13.63
C VAL A 146 -0.76 -8.06 13.63
N ARG A 147 -1.74 -7.65 14.46
CA ARG A 147 -3.08 -8.25 14.50
C ARG A 147 -3.71 -8.28 13.11
N LYS A 148 -3.60 -7.18 12.36
CA LYS A 148 -4.18 -7.10 11.02
C LYS A 148 -3.44 -7.96 10.01
N LEU A 149 -2.11 -8.07 10.08
CA LEU A 149 -1.34 -8.97 9.23
C LEU A 149 -1.73 -10.44 9.46
N VAL A 150 -1.98 -10.83 10.71
CA VAL A 150 -2.48 -12.18 11.06
C VAL A 150 -3.89 -12.39 10.49
N GLU A 151 -4.81 -11.45 10.71
CA GLU A 151 -6.20 -11.50 10.21
C GLU A 151 -6.23 -11.67 8.68
N LEU A 152 -5.38 -10.95 7.97
CA LEU A 152 -5.31 -10.97 6.51
C LEU A 152 -4.50 -12.14 5.93
N LYS A 153 -3.71 -12.84 6.76
CA LYS A 153 -2.74 -13.85 6.32
C LYS A 153 -1.82 -13.31 5.22
N CYS A 154 -1.27 -12.11 5.42
CA CYS A 154 -0.36 -11.50 4.46
C CYS A 154 0.92 -12.33 4.31
N ASP A 155 1.42 -12.47 3.09
CA ASP A 155 2.67 -13.18 2.80
C ASP A 155 3.89 -12.26 2.85
N LEU A 156 3.68 -10.95 2.79
CA LEU A 156 4.71 -9.91 2.87
C LEU A 156 4.09 -8.62 3.41
N VAL A 157 4.82 -7.88 4.25
CA VAL A 157 4.49 -6.50 4.57
C VAL A 157 5.64 -5.56 4.19
N ILE A 158 5.32 -4.51 3.45
CA ILE A 158 6.22 -3.43 3.07
C ILE A 158 5.94 -2.24 3.99
N VAL A 159 6.98 -1.73 4.64
CA VAL A 159 6.89 -0.60 5.57
C VAL A 159 7.93 0.47 5.25
N GLY A 160 7.55 1.74 5.41
CA GLY A 160 8.48 2.85 5.35
C GLY A 160 9.36 2.95 6.60
N ASN A 161 10.60 3.40 6.43
CA ASN A 161 11.42 3.84 7.54
C ASN A 161 11.09 5.29 7.93
N HIS A 162 10.32 5.49 9.00
CA HIS A 162 10.01 6.81 9.53
C HIS A 162 10.87 7.12 10.77
N SER A 163 11.97 7.85 10.60
CA SER A 163 12.69 8.55 11.67
C SER A 163 12.38 10.05 11.61
N ALA A 164 12.28 10.67 12.78
CA ALA A 164 11.84 12.06 12.92
C ALA A 164 12.87 13.05 12.34
N LYS A 165 12.37 13.99 11.53
CA LYS A 165 12.83 15.38 11.24
C LYS A 165 14.31 15.74 11.07
N SER A 166 15.27 14.82 11.13
CA SER A 166 16.68 15.16 10.89
C SER A 166 17.34 14.13 9.98
N VAL A 167 17.92 14.62 8.88
CA VAL A 167 18.63 13.83 7.86
C VAL A 167 19.82 13.06 8.45
N LYS A 168 20.27 13.44 9.66
CA LYS A 168 21.48 12.89 10.31
C LYS A 168 21.26 11.68 11.22
N GLU A 169 20.02 11.31 11.57
CA GLU A 169 19.78 10.20 12.52
C GLU A 169 18.68 9.24 12.02
N ARG A 170 18.96 8.58 10.88
CA ARG A 170 18.09 7.55 10.31
C ARG A 170 18.28 6.19 10.99
N LEU A 171 17.92 6.13 12.27
CA LEU A 171 17.69 4.85 12.96
C LEU A 171 16.36 4.24 12.46
N ILE A 172 16.30 2.91 12.49
CA ILE A 172 15.08 2.12 12.21
C ILE A 172 13.92 2.73 13.03
N GLY A 173 12.88 3.24 12.36
CA GLY A 173 11.78 3.96 13.02
C GLY A 173 11.19 3.19 14.20
N ARG A 174 10.71 3.88 15.25
CA ARG A 174 10.33 3.29 16.57
C ARG A 174 9.36 2.09 16.54
N LYS A 175 8.70 1.82 15.42
CA LYS A 175 7.71 0.72 15.25
C LYS A 175 8.26 -0.46 14.45
N THR A 176 9.23 -0.22 13.58
CA THR A 176 9.76 -1.22 12.65
C THR A 176 10.47 -2.39 13.36
N PRO A 177 11.30 -2.22 14.41
CA PRO A 177 11.93 -3.35 15.08
C PRO A 177 10.88 -4.29 15.70
N TYR A 178 9.80 -3.72 16.25
CA TYR A 178 8.70 -4.49 16.76
C TYR A 178 8.01 -5.30 15.65
N TRP A 179 7.74 -4.69 14.49
CA TRP A 179 7.13 -5.41 13.37
C TRP A 179 8.03 -6.51 12.81
N THR A 180 9.31 -6.24 12.63
CA THR A 180 10.28 -7.25 12.17
C THR A 180 10.36 -8.44 13.13
N ALA A 181 10.21 -8.22 14.44
CA ALA A 181 10.24 -9.28 15.44
C ALA A 181 8.91 -10.03 15.61
N ASN A 182 7.76 -9.40 15.31
CA ASN A 182 6.44 -9.94 15.68
C ASN A 182 5.48 -10.19 14.49
N ALA A 183 5.81 -9.74 13.28
CA ALA A 183 4.94 -9.97 12.13
C ALA A 183 4.88 -11.47 11.77
N PRO A 184 3.71 -11.98 11.34
CA PRO A 184 3.56 -13.37 10.92
C PRO A 184 4.20 -13.67 9.55
N CYS A 185 4.77 -12.65 8.90
CA CYS A 185 5.32 -12.73 7.56
C CYS A 185 6.56 -11.83 7.43
N PRO A 186 7.38 -12.04 6.37
CA PRO A 186 8.51 -11.18 6.09
C PRO A 186 8.16 -9.69 6.09
N VAL A 187 9.04 -8.89 6.69
CA VAL A 187 8.91 -7.42 6.75
C VAL A 187 9.99 -6.79 5.89
N LEU A 188 9.56 -6.13 4.80
CA LEU A 188 10.44 -5.37 3.92
C LEU A 188 10.43 -3.90 4.32
N VAL A 189 11.59 -3.41 4.77
CA VAL A 189 11.75 -2.03 5.22
C VAL A 189 12.36 -1.19 4.09
N VAL A 190 11.56 -0.28 3.54
CA VAL A 190 12.01 0.67 2.52
C VAL A 190 12.56 1.90 3.22
N ASN A 191 13.89 2.09 3.12
CA ASN A 191 14.57 3.24 3.69
C ASN A 191 14.77 4.34 2.63
N SER A 192 15.00 5.56 3.10
CA SER A 192 15.19 6.70 2.20
C SER A 192 16.47 6.62 1.36
N SER A 193 17.49 5.86 1.76
CA SER A 193 18.68 5.63 0.92
C SER A 193 18.34 4.80 -0.31
N SER A 194 17.49 3.78 -0.15
CA SER A 194 16.91 3.02 -1.27
C SER A 194 16.08 3.93 -2.18
N LEU A 195 15.32 4.87 -1.60
CA LEU A 195 14.55 5.85 -2.37
C LEU A 195 15.42 6.91 -3.07
N LEU A 196 16.54 7.34 -2.46
CA LEU A 196 17.47 8.28 -3.06
C LEU A 196 18.24 7.66 -4.23
N ARG A 197 18.72 6.42 -4.07
CA ARG A 197 19.33 5.66 -5.17
C ARG A 197 18.33 5.45 -6.30
N TYR A 198 17.10 5.07 -5.95
CA TYR A 198 16.01 4.97 -6.89
C TYR A 198 15.81 6.27 -7.69
N ASN A 199 15.69 7.42 -7.02
CA ASN A 199 15.54 8.71 -7.69
C ASN A 199 16.75 9.10 -8.56
N GLN A 200 17.97 8.71 -8.21
CA GLN A 200 19.17 8.97 -9.00
C GLN A 200 19.26 8.08 -10.25
N GLU A 201 18.81 6.84 -10.14
CA GLU A 201 18.91 5.84 -11.22
C GLU A 201 17.72 5.93 -12.20
N THR A 202 16.58 6.45 -11.76
CA THR A 202 15.40 6.70 -12.61
C THR A 202 15.22 8.15 -13.03
N ALA A 203 16.11 9.07 -12.60
CA ALA A 203 16.09 10.44 -13.11
C ALA A 203 16.30 10.42 -14.63
N PRO A 204 15.48 11.12 -15.44
CA PRO A 204 15.81 11.31 -16.84
C PRO A 204 17.19 11.97 -16.90
N LYS A 205 18.13 11.38 -17.65
CA LYS A 205 19.39 12.05 -17.99
C LYS A 205 18.99 13.37 -18.64
N GLU A 206 19.09 14.45 -17.89
CA GLU A 206 18.94 15.81 -18.38
C GLU A 206 19.81 15.93 -19.62
N ALA A 207 19.17 16.21 -20.76
CA ALA A 207 19.85 16.33 -22.03
C ALA A 207 20.94 17.39 -21.87
N ALA A 208 22.20 16.96 -21.94
CA ALA A 208 23.34 17.85 -21.91
C ALA A 208 23.11 18.98 -22.94
N PRO A 209 23.38 20.24 -22.59
CA PRO A 209 23.23 21.33 -23.54
C PRO A 209 24.10 21.04 -24.76
N SER A 210 23.45 20.89 -25.92
CA SER A 210 24.13 20.79 -27.20
C SER A 210 24.97 22.04 -27.38
N THR A 211 26.28 21.89 -27.33
CA THR A 211 27.25 22.93 -27.70
C THR A 211 26.88 23.50 -29.07
N PRO A 212 26.74 24.83 -29.22
CA PRO A 212 26.63 25.43 -30.55
C PRO A 212 27.98 25.23 -31.26
N GLY A 213 27.93 24.55 -32.40
CA GLY A 213 29.08 24.38 -33.27
C GLY A 213 29.54 25.74 -33.78
N SER A 214 30.80 26.08 -33.53
CA SER A 214 31.49 27.18 -34.20
C SER A 214 31.85 26.74 -35.62
N GLY A 215 31.16 27.33 -36.60
CA GLY A 215 31.67 27.51 -37.95
C GLY A 215 32.40 28.85 -38.06
#